data_AF-A0A7K0LC72-F1
#
_entry.id   AF-A0A7K0LC72-F1
#
_cell.length_a   1.000
_cell.length_b   1.000
_cell.length_c   1.000
_cell.angle_alpha   90.00
_cell.angle_beta   90.00
_cell.angle_gamma   90.00
#
_symmetry.space_group_name_H-M   'P 1'
#
loop_
_entity.id
_entity.type
_entity.pdbx_description
1 polymer ?
#
loop_
_entity_poly.entity_id
_entity_poly.type
_entity_poly.pdbx_seq_one_letter_code
_entity_poly.pdbx_strand_id
1 'polypeptide(L)' 'STIMRPGMTFTIEPMIALGSWQHRMWNDDWTAVTADGKRTAQFEHTVLVTDTGVEVLTAGPGAASPNAPWKRNGSTQA' A
#
# COMPACT_ATOMS: atom_id res chain seq x y z
N SER A 1 7.14 -15.60 12.47
CA SER A 1 7.21 -14.63 11.36
C SER A 1 7.59 -15.37 10.10
N THR A 2 7.20 -14.85 8.94
CA THR A 2 7.64 -15.37 7.63
C THR A 2 8.73 -14.46 7.08
N ILE A 3 9.78 -15.05 6.50
CA ILE A 3 10.89 -14.31 5.90
C ILE A 3 10.61 -14.12 4.41
N MET A 4 10.73 -12.87 3.91
CA MET A 4 10.62 -12.56 2.48
C MET A 4 11.80 -13.18 1.71
N ARG A 5 11.54 -13.72 0.53
CA ARG A 5 12.54 -14.36 -0.33
C ARG A 5 12.50 -13.78 -1.74
N PRO A 6 13.64 -13.70 -2.45
CA PRO A 6 13.68 -13.28 -3.84
C PRO A 6 12.69 -14.07 -4.71
N GLY A 7 12.03 -13.39 -5.64
CA GLY A 7 10.98 -13.94 -6.50
C GLY A 7 9.57 -13.91 -5.90
N MET A 8 9.40 -13.54 -4.62
CA MET A 8 8.06 -13.32 -4.06
C MET A 8 7.43 -12.05 -4.61
N THR A 9 6.19 -12.15 -5.08
CA THR A 9 5.38 -11.02 -5.53
C THR A 9 4.13 -10.90 -4.66
N PHE A 10 3.89 -9.72 -4.10
CA PHE A 10 2.74 -9.45 -3.24
C PHE A 10 2.38 -7.96 -3.23
N THR A 11 1.28 -7.61 -2.57
CA THR A 11 0.79 -6.23 -2.47
C THR A 11 1.11 -5.62 -1.11
N ILE A 12 1.37 -4.32 -1.11
CA ILE A 12 1.33 -3.49 0.09
C ILE A 12 0.23 -2.46 -0.14
N GLU A 13 -0.87 -2.57 0.61
CA GLU A 13 -2.13 -1.87 0.34
C GLU A 13 -2.79 -1.27 1.60
N PRO A 14 -2.07 -0.44 2.39
CA PRO A 14 -2.59 0.08 3.64
C PRO A 14 -3.80 1.00 3.42
N MET A 15 -4.88 0.71 4.14
CA MET A 15 -6.03 1.61 4.30
C MET A 15 -5.88 2.40 5.61
N ILE A 16 -5.81 3.72 5.53
CA ILE A 16 -5.65 4.60 6.71
C ILE A 16 -6.96 5.36 6.95
N ALA A 17 -7.45 5.29 8.19
CA ALA A 17 -8.67 5.95 8.64
C ALA A 17 -8.36 7.20 9.50
N LEU A 18 -9.13 8.28 9.34
CA LEU A 18 -9.07 9.46 10.23
C LEU A 18 -9.63 9.18 11.64
N GLY A 19 -10.26 8.02 11.84
CA GLY A 19 -10.94 7.64 13.07
C GLY A 19 -10.65 6.21 13.48
N SER A 20 -11.70 5.45 13.77
CA SER A 20 -11.57 4.04 14.14
C SER A 20 -11.12 3.18 12.95
N TRP A 21 -10.30 2.15 13.23
CA TRP A 21 -9.94 1.12 12.26
C TRP A 21 -11.04 0.07 12.06
N GLN A 22 -12.04 0.03 12.95
CA GLN A 22 -13.15 -0.91 12.84
C GLN A 22 -13.99 -0.61 11.60
N HIS A 23 -14.46 -1.66 10.92
CA HIS A 23 -15.26 -1.56 9.70
C HIS A 23 -16.64 -2.21 9.86
N ARG A 24 -17.53 -1.91 8.92
CA ARG A 24 -18.80 -2.59 8.68
C ARG A 24 -18.97 -2.80 7.18
N MET A 25 -19.70 -3.84 6.80
CA MET A 25 -20.11 -4.08 5.41
C MET A 25 -21.49 -3.47 5.17
N TRP A 26 -21.68 -2.84 4.02
CA TRP A 26 -23.02 -2.49 3.54
C TRP A 26 -23.79 -3.72 3.03
N ASN A 27 -25.09 -3.55 2.78
CA ASN A 27 -25.98 -4.63 2.31
C ASN A 27 -25.78 -4.98 0.82
N ASP A 28 -24.71 -4.49 0.20
CA ASP A 28 -24.33 -4.79 -1.18
C ASP A 28 -23.26 -5.90 -1.27
N ASP A 29 -22.89 -6.50 -0.14
CA ASP A 29 -21.88 -7.55 0.02
C ASP A 29 -20.44 -7.15 -0.39
N TRP A 30 -20.17 -5.86 -0.64
CA TRP A 30 -18.88 -5.39 -1.15
C TRP A 30 -18.32 -4.17 -0.43
N THR A 31 -19.14 -3.17 -0.15
CA THR A 31 -18.65 -1.88 0.33
C THR A 31 -18.28 -1.97 1.80
N ALA A 32 -16.98 -1.95 2.09
CA ALA A 32 -16.45 -1.83 3.44
C ALA A 32 -16.34 -0.35 3.83
N VAL A 33 -17.01 0.05 4.91
CA VAL A 33 -16.95 1.42 5.46
C VAL A 33 -16.41 1.41 6.89
N THR A 34 -15.82 2.51 7.33
CA THR A 34 -15.45 2.70 8.74
C THR A 34 -16.70 2.71 9.62
N ALA A 35 -16.60 2.08 10.79
CA ALA A 35 -17.71 1.98 11.74
C ALA A 35 -18.15 3.36 12.28
N ASP A 36 -17.27 4.38 12.21
CA ASP A 36 -17.54 5.76 12.62
C ASP A 36 -17.85 6.71 11.45
N GLY A 37 -17.90 6.20 10.21
CA GLY A 37 -18.24 6.97 9.01
C GLY A 37 -17.21 8.03 8.59
N LYS A 38 -16.01 8.07 9.21
CA LYS A 38 -14.96 9.02 8.84
C LYS A 38 -14.21 8.55 7.59
N ARG A 39 -13.60 9.52 6.90
CA ARG A 39 -12.85 9.27 5.66
C ARG A 39 -11.70 8.29 5.87
N THR A 40 -11.51 7.47 4.85
CA THR A 40 -10.35 6.61 4.64
C THR A 40 -9.64 6.99 3.36
N ALA A 41 -8.36 6.63 3.26
CA ALA A 41 -7.60 6.69 2.02
C ALA A 41 -6.73 5.43 1.90
N GLN A 42 -6.48 5.02 0.66
CA GLN A 42 -5.67 3.85 0.33
C GLN A 42 -4.76 4.19 -0.85
N PHE A 43 -3.56 3.62 -0.83
CA PHE A 43 -2.71 3.44 -1.99
C PHE A 43 -2.19 2.02 -1.97
N GLU A 44 -1.89 1.48 -3.15
CA GLU A 44 -1.42 0.11 -3.30
C GLU A 44 -0.29 0.04 -4.32
N HIS A 45 0.69 -0.81 -4.03
CA HIS A 45 1.65 -1.30 -5.01
C HIS A 45 1.78 -2.81 -4.96
N THR A 46 1.89 -3.42 -6.14
CA THR A 46 2.47 -4.76 -6.30
C THR A 46 3.98 -4.64 -6.31
N VAL A 47 4.64 -5.46 -5.49
CA VAL A 47 6.09 -5.46 -5.34
C VAL A 47 6.68 -6.84 -5.62
N LEU A 48 7.89 -6.85 -6.17
CA LEU A 48 8.72 -8.03 -6.35
C LEU A 48 9.91 -7.94 -5.38
N VAL A 49 10.11 -8.96 -4.56
CA VAL A 49 11.32 -9.09 -3.74
C VAL A 49 12.47 -9.53 -4.65
N THR A 50 13.57 -8.80 -4.62
CA THR A 50 14.81 -9.12 -5.36
C THR A 50 15.87 -9.63 -4.39
N ASP A 51 17.02 -10.08 -4.91
CA ASP A 51 18.14 -10.57 -4.09
C ASP A 51 18.69 -9.51 -3.12
N THR A 52 18.52 -8.22 -3.44
CA THR A 52 19.11 -7.09 -2.70
C THR A 52 18.08 -6.09 -2.18
N GLY A 53 16.79 -6.29 -2.46
CA GLY A 53 15.75 -5.34 -2.06
C GLY A 53 14.40 -5.61 -2.69
N VAL A 54 13.79 -4.56 -3.25
CA VAL A 54 12.44 -4.60 -3.81
C VAL A 54 12.33 -3.79 -5.09
N GLU A 55 11.59 -4.32 -6.05
CA GLU A 55 11.12 -3.60 -7.23
C GLU A 55 9.62 -3.30 -7.10
N VAL A 56 9.22 -2.07 -7.41
CA VAL A 56 7.81 -1.64 -7.37
C VAL A 56 7.23 -1.72 -8.77
N LEU A 57 6.46 -2.78 -9.05
CA LEU A 57 6.01 -3.13 -10.40
C LEU A 57 4.95 -2.17 -10.95
N THR A 58 4.22 -1.47 -10.08
CA THR A 58 3.13 -0.55 -10.45
C THR A 58 3.48 0.93 -10.22
N ALA A 59 4.77 1.26 -10.09
CA ALA A 59 5.26 2.64 -10.07
C ALA A 59 5.54 3.16 -11.50
N GLY A 60 5.93 4.43 -11.61
CA GLY A 60 6.34 5.04 -12.88
C GLY A 60 5.44 6.19 -13.37
N PRO A 61 5.75 6.75 -14.55
CA PRO A 61 5.02 7.88 -15.13
C PRO A 61 3.53 7.59 -15.26
N GLY A 62 2.69 8.50 -14.76
CA GLY A 62 1.23 8.38 -14.82
C GLY A 62 0.60 7.58 -13.67
N ALA A 63 1.38 6.90 -12.82
CA ALA A 63 0.84 6.26 -11.63
C ALA A 63 0.45 7.32 -10.57
N ALA A 64 -0.66 7.08 -9.84
CA ALA A 64 -1.14 7.97 -8.78
C ALA A 64 -0.15 8.09 -7.60
N SER A 65 0.65 7.05 -7.37
CA SER A 65 1.84 7.07 -6.51
C SER A 65 3.06 6.72 -7.35
N PRO A 66 3.63 7.68 -8.10
CA PRO A 66 4.64 7.38 -9.12
C PRO A 66 6.02 7.07 -8.51
N ASN A 67 6.27 7.56 -7.30
CA ASN A 67 7.54 7.43 -6.60
C ASN A 67 7.31 6.95 -5.17
N ALA A 68 8.16 6.02 -4.74
CA ALA A 68 8.26 5.59 -3.36
C ALA A 68 8.47 6.81 -2.43
N PRO A 69 7.73 6.92 -1.31
CA PRO A 69 7.73 8.11 -0.47
C PRO A 69 9.10 8.43 0.14
N TRP A 70 9.95 7.44 0.39
CA TRP A 70 11.32 7.66 0.89
C TRP A 70 12.28 8.28 -0.13
N LYS A 71 11.92 8.30 -1.42
CA LYS A 71 12.67 9.03 -2.46
C LYS A 71 12.29 10.51 -2.56
N ARG A 72 11.23 10.96 -1.87
CA ARG A 72 10.68 12.32 -2.03
C ARG A 72 11.44 13.41 -1.27
N ASN A 73 12.20 13.06 -0.22
CA ASN A 73 12.84 14.03 0.67
C ASN A 73 14.35 14.26 0.44
N GLY A 74 14.91 13.81 -0.69
CA GLY A 74 16.30 14.10 -1.04
C GLY A 74 17.36 13.56 -0.07
N SER A 75 17.00 12.76 0.93
CA SER A 75 17.95 11.94 1.68
C SER A 75 18.36 10.79 0.77
N THR A 76 19.34 11.07 -0.08
CA THR A 76 20.26 10.08 -0.63
C THR A 76 20.64 9.12 0.49
N GLN A 77 20.49 7.82 0.28
CA GLN A 77 21.54 6.90 0.70
C GLN A 77 21.37 5.50 0.10
N ALA A 78 22.50 5.05 -0.46
CA ALA A 78 22.96 3.69 -0.75
C ALA A 78 22.16 2.89 -1.80
#